data_AF-A0A2V5I9Z1-F1
#
_entry.id   AF-A0A2V5I9Z1-F1
#
_cell.length_a   1.000
_cell.length_b   1.000
_cell.length_c   1.000
_cell.angle_alpha   90.00
_cell.angle_beta   90.00
_cell.angle_gamma   90.00
#
_symmetry.space_group_name_H-M   'P 1'
#
loop_
_entity.id
_entity.type
_entity.pdbx_description
1 polymer ?
#
loop_
_entity_poly.entity_id
_entity_poly.type
_entity_poly.pdbx_seq_one_letter_code
_entity_poly.pdbx_strand_id
1 'polypeptide(L)'
;MSQTYGNYQFEIYSEGATSGVTPTVTTDPHQLEEQAKTALEFRNFTYVAGGVGETATMGSNQLPIPPVGVQSIFHEDKGTKPAETCGKIGVPYILSTASSSSIADTLFWPRDDNTTLSLLIRINGLGVLLITLDIWSLAWQSANLDNAYVPFIKGIENEISVTDPVFRAKFREESGLRIEEDIMGASRS
;
A
#
# COMPACT_ATOMS: atom_id res chain seq x y z
N MET A 1 10.13 -32.84 2.33
CA MET A 1 8.74 -32.79 2.86
C MET A 1 8.25 -31.38 2.66
N SER A 2 7.06 -31.17 2.11
CA SER A 2 6.45 -29.84 2.06
C SER A 2 6.32 -29.32 3.49
N GLN A 3 6.91 -28.15 3.77
CA GLN A 3 6.78 -27.49 5.06
C GLN A 3 5.31 -27.04 5.16
N THR A 4 4.57 -27.59 6.11
CA THR A 4 3.18 -27.18 6.38
C THR A 4 3.20 -25.89 7.19
N TYR A 5 2.32 -24.93 6.89
CA TYR A 5 2.25 -23.66 7.65
C TYR A 5 2.10 -23.87 9.17
N GLY A 6 1.44 -24.96 9.58
CA GLY A 6 1.30 -25.35 10.99
C GLY A 6 2.60 -25.72 11.69
N ASN A 7 3.71 -25.94 10.97
CA ASN A 7 5.00 -26.24 11.59
C ASN A 7 5.68 -25.01 12.22
N TYR A 8 5.28 -23.79 11.83
CA TYR A 8 5.88 -22.56 12.36
C TYR A 8 5.72 -22.43 13.89
N GLN A 9 4.64 -22.98 14.46
CA GLN A 9 4.48 -23.00 15.92
C GLN A 9 5.60 -23.75 16.65
N PHE A 10 6.17 -24.79 16.04
CA PHE A 10 7.26 -25.56 16.64
C PHE A 10 8.55 -24.76 16.69
N GLU A 11 8.79 -23.88 15.72
CA GLU A 11 9.94 -22.98 15.72
C GLU A 11 9.83 -22.01 16.91
N ILE A 12 8.67 -21.38 17.09
CA ILE A 12 8.40 -20.48 18.23
C ILE A 12 8.58 -21.19 19.57
N TYR A 13 7.97 -22.38 19.75
CA TYR A 13 8.10 -23.13 21.00
C TYR A 13 9.54 -23.59 21.25
N SER A 14 10.26 -24.02 20.21
CA SER A 14 11.64 -24.47 20.32
C SER A 14 12.55 -23.33 20.75
N GLU A 15 12.51 -22.18 20.07
CA GLU A 15 13.36 -21.02 20.40
C GLU A 15 13.05 -20.48 21.80
N GLY A 16 11.77 -20.43 22.19
CA GLY A 16 11.37 -20.04 23.54
C GLY A 16 11.89 -21.01 24.60
N ALA A 17 11.83 -22.32 24.35
CA ALA A 17 12.28 -23.33 25.30
C ALA A 17 13.81 -23.42 25.42
N THR A 18 14.56 -23.25 24.31
CA THR A 18 16.02 -23.42 24.29
C THR A 18 16.79 -22.13 24.58
N SER A 19 16.25 -21.00 24.13
CA SER A 19 16.96 -19.72 24.11
C SER A 19 16.23 -18.62 24.88
N GLY A 20 15.01 -18.88 25.37
CA GLY A 20 14.21 -17.91 26.10
C GLY A 20 13.71 -16.74 25.25
N VAL A 21 13.81 -16.85 23.91
CA VAL A 21 13.41 -15.80 22.97
C VAL A 21 11.90 -15.88 22.77
N THR A 22 11.21 -14.73 22.87
CA THR A 22 9.78 -14.63 22.58
C THR A 22 9.55 -13.87 21.27
N PRO A 23 8.44 -14.14 20.54
CA PRO A 23 8.10 -13.42 19.33
C PRO A 23 8.04 -11.90 19.55
N THR A 24 8.59 -11.14 18.61
CA THR A 24 8.52 -9.67 18.63
C THR A 24 7.12 -9.16 18.29
N VAL A 25 6.40 -9.89 17.42
CA VAL A 25 5.02 -9.59 17.01
C VAL A 25 4.09 -10.60 17.68
N THR A 26 2.94 -10.13 18.14
CA THR A 26 1.92 -11.00 18.74
C THR A 26 1.45 -12.05 17.73
N THR A 27 1.21 -13.27 18.22
CA THR A 27 0.59 -14.35 17.44
C THR A 27 -0.94 -14.30 17.48
N ASP A 28 -1.53 -13.42 18.29
CA ASP A 28 -2.97 -13.19 18.35
C ASP A 28 -3.37 -12.10 17.33
N PRO A 29 -4.13 -12.45 16.26
CA PRO A 29 -4.53 -11.49 15.25
C PRO A 29 -5.39 -10.34 15.81
N HIS A 30 -6.08 -10.53 16.93
CA HIS A 30 -6.89 -9.49 17.57
C HIS A 30 -6.07 -8.44 18.32
N GLN A 31 -4.77 -8.69 18.54
CA GLN A 31 -3.87 -7.77 19.25
C GLN A 31 -2.91 -7.03 18.31
N LEU A 32 -2.88 -7.39 17.01
CA LEU A 32 -1.98 -6.77 16.03
C LEU A 32 -2.25 -5.28 15.86
N GLU A 33 -3.51 -4.87 15.86
CA GLU A 33 -3.89 -3.45 15.73
C GLU A 33 -3.37 -2.60 16.89
N GLU A 34 -3.60 -3.04 18.13
CA GLU A 34 -3.12 -2.33 19.32
C GLU A 34 -1.59 -2.34 19.40
N GLN A 35 -0.93 -3.43 19.02
CA GLN A 35 0.53 -3.45 18.92
C GLN A 35 1.02 -2.44 17.88
N ALA A 36 0.41 -2.39 16.69
CA ALA A 36 0.76 -1.44 15.63
C ALA A 36 0.54 0.01 16.04
N LYS A 37 -0.54 0.30 16.78
CA LYS A 37 -0.85 1.62 17.35
C LYS A 37 0.24 2.16 18.26
N THR A 38 0.91 1.27 19.02
CA THR A 38 2.04 1.68 19.88
C THR A 38 3.35 1.88 19.11
N ALA A 39 3.48 1.28 17.93
CA ALA A 39 4.69 1.33 17.12
C ALA A 39 4.69 2.45 16.07
N LEU A 40 3.50 2.84 15.58
CA LEU A 40 3.34 3.83 14.52
C LEU A 40 3.12 5.25 15.06
N GLU A 41 3.52 6.26 14.27
CA GLU A 41 3.11 7.64 14.52
C GLU A 41 1.57 7.74 14.45
N PHE A 42 0.98 8.52 15.36
CA PHE A 42 -0.48 8.68 15.47
C PHE A 42 -1.18 8.94 14.13
N ARG A 43 -0.66 9.88 13.31
CA ARG A 43 -1.26 10.22 12.01
C ARG A 43 -1.18 9.10 10.99
N ASN A 44 -0.10 8.32 11.01
CA ASN A 44 0.06 7.19 10.10
C ASN A 44 -0.86 6.05 10.53
N PHE A 45 -0.96 5.79 11.84
CA PHE A 45 -1.89 4.79 12.36
C PHE A 45 -3.34 5.15 12.01
N THR A 46 -3.78 6.39 12.26
CA THR A 46 -5.17 6.80 12.00
C THR A 46 -5.52 6.82 10.51
N TYR A 47 -4.56 7.07 9.63
CA TYR A 47 -4.75 6.96 8.18
C TYR A 47 -5.07 5.54 7.74
N VAL A 48 -4.47 4.55 8.42
CA VAL A 48 -4.51 3.14 8.04
C VAL A 48 -5.71 2.44 8.67
N ALA A 49 -5.90 2.63 9.97
CA ALA A 49 -7.02 2.06 10.71
C ALA A 49 -8.34 2.80 10.42
N GLY A 50 -8.25 4.03 9.90
CA GLY A 50 -9.39 4.85 9.57
C GLY A 50 -10.25 4.27 8.44
N GLY A 51 -11.57 4.33 8.64
CA GLY A 51 -12.55 3.92 7.64
C GLY A 51 -13.42 5.07 7.13
N VAL A 52 -14.28 4.71 6.18
CA VAL A 52 -15.31 5.63 5.68
C VAL A 52 -16.47 5.70 6.67
N GLY A 53 -16.94 6.93 6.93
CA GLY A 53 -18.08 7.18 7.82
C GLY A 53 -17.84 6.65 9.24
N GLU A 54 -18.82 5.91 9.77
CA GLU A 54 -18.76 5.26 11.09
C GLU A 54 -18.03 3.90 11.07
N THR A 55 -17.31 3.59 9.98
CA THR A 55 -16.52 2.35 9.76
C THR A 55 -17.31 1.03 9.85
N ALA A 56 -18.65 1.10 9.89
CA ALA A 56 -19.55 -0.04 10.08
C ALA A 56 -19.34 -1.21 9.10
N THR A 57 -18.87 -0.95 7.88
CA THR A 57 -18.63 -1.98 6.86
C THR A 57 -17.28 -2.67 6.98
N MET A 58 -16.29 -2.06 7.63
CA MET A 58 -14.92 -2.58 7.67
C MET A 58 -14.82 -3.91 8.42
N GLY A 59 -15.63 -4.10 9.47
CA GLY A 59 -15.63 -5.32 10.28
C GLY A 59 -16.10 -6.59 9.55
N SER A 60 -16.57 -6.47 8.30
CA SER A 60 -17.05 -7.61 7.49
C SER A 60 -16.05 -8.08 6.42
N ASN A 61 -14.93 -7.39 6.22
CA ASN A 61 -13.94 -7.76 5.20
C ASN A 61 -13.06 -8.94 5.64
N GLN A 62 -12.92 -9.95 4.78
CA GLN A 62 -12.09 -11.14 5.00
C GLN A 62 -11.14 -11.40 3.83
N LEU A 63 -10.27 -10.43 3.51
CA LEU A 63 -9.21 -10.61 2.51
C LEU A 63 -7.87 -10.91 3.19
N PRO A 64 -7.14 -11.97 2.80
CA PRO A 64 -5.87 -12.32 3.44
C PRO A 64 -4.80 -11.23 3.30
N ILE A 65 -4.61 -10.67 2.09
CA ILE A 65 -3.69 -9.57 1.80
C ILE A 65 -4.30 -8.73 0.66
N PRO A 66 -5.08 -7.68 0.97
CA PRO A 66 -5.57 -6.75 -0.06
C PRO A 66 -4.43 -5.87 -0.59
N PRO A 67 -4.58 -5.24 -1.77
CA PRO A 67 -3.64 -4.21 -2.20
C PRO A 67 -3.69 -3.02 -1.26
N VAL A 68 -2.59 -2.76 -0.54
CA VAL A 68 -2.44 -1.61 0.36
C VAL A 68 -1.39 -0.67 -0.22
N GLY A 69 -1.74 0.60 -0.37
CA GLY A 69 -0.82 1.64 -0.81
C GLY A 69 -0.17 2.39 0.35
N VAL A 70 0.75 3.30 0.01
CA VAL A 70 1.41 4.23 0.94
C VAL A 70 2.28 3.52 2.00
N GLN A 71 2.91 2.42 1.63
CA GLN A 71 3.57 1.54 2.60
C GLN A 71 4.78 2.14 3.31
N SER A 72 5.37 3.19 2.76
CA SER A 72 6.41 3.97 3.42
C SER A 72 6.02 4.62 4.74
N ILE A 73 4.71 4.77 5.03
CA ILE A 73 4.26 5.30 6.33
C ILE A 73 4.25 4.22 7.43
N PHE A 74 4.33 2.94 7.06
CA PHE A 74 4.40 1.81 7.98
C PHE A 74 5.83 1.49 8.38
N HIS A 75 6.70 1.39 7.38
CA HIS A 75 8.06 0.88 7.54
C HIS A 75 8.96 1.37 6.41
N GLU A 76 10.26 1.52 6.68
CA GLU A 76 11.27 1.98 5.71
C GLU A 76 11.40 1.06 4.49
N ASP A 77 11.08 -0.23 4.67
CA ASP A 77 11.13 -1.25 3.61
C ASP A 77 9.96 -1.17 2.60
N LYS A 78 8.90 -0.42 2.93
CA LYS A 78 7.73 -0.18 2.06
C LYS A 78 7.13 -1.50 1.54
N GLY A 79 6.67 -1.54 0.28
CA GLY A 79 6.13 -2.73 -0.38
C GLY A 79 7.14 -3.84 -0.69
N THR A 80 8.44 -3.57 -0.60
CA THR A 80 9.48 -4.53 -0.99
C THR A 80 9.56 -5.71 -0.03
N LYS A 81 9.57 -5.45 1.29
CA LYS A 81 9.67 -6.52 2.30
C LYS A 81 8.42 -7.42 2.35
N PRO A 82 7.19 -6.89 2.28
CA PRO A 82 6.00 -7.71 2.12
C PRO A 82 6.03 -8.56 0.86
N ALA A 83 6.43 -8.00 -0.31
CA ALA A 83 6.56 -8.76 -1.55
C ALA A 83 7.60 -9.90 -1.44
N GLU A 84 8.78 -9.60 -0.87
CA GLU A 84 9.84 -10.58 -0.63
C GLU A 84 9.35 -11.72 0.29
N THR A 85 8.65 -11.36 1.38
CA THR A 85 8.15 -12.31 2.37
C THR A 85 7.08 -13.20 1.77
N CYS A 86 6.11 -12.61 1.05
CA CYS A 86 5.07 -13.32 0.32
C CYS A 86 5.66 -14.33 -0.69
N GLY A 87 6.69 -13.91 -1.43
CA GLY A 87 7.43 -14.79 -2.34
C GLY A 87 8.11 -15.97 -1.63
N LYS A 88 8.66 -15.77 -0.43
CA LYS A 88 9.28 -16.85 0.38
C LYS A 88 8.26 -17.85 0.90
N ILE A 89 7.07 -17.39 1.31
CA ILE A 89 6.04 -18.26 1.91
C ILE A 89 5.01 -18.79 0.90
N GLY A 90 5.17 -18.46 -0.38
CA GLY A 90 4.28 -18.90 -1.45
C GLY A 90 2.88 -18.27 -1.40
N VAL A 91 2.75 -17.10 -0.78
CA VAL A 91 1.49 -16.34 -0.74
C VAL A 91 1.53 -15.27 -1.83
N PRO A 92 0.48 -15.12 -2.66
CA PRO A 92 0.42 -14.05 -3.64
C PRO A 92 0.45 -12.67 -2.98
N TYR A 93 1.21 -11.75 -3.56
CA TYR A 93 1.23 -10.35 -3.19
C TYR A 93 0.72 -9.51 -4.34
N ILE A 94 -0.01 -8.44 -4.02
CA ILE A 94 -0.58 -7.51 -5.00
C ILE A 94 0.00 -6.13 -4.71
N LEU A 95 0.93 -5.67 -5.55
CA LEU A 95 1.55 -4.35 -5.41
C LEU A 95 0.63 -3.24 -5.95
N SER A 96 0.33 -2.26 -5.10
CA SER A 96 -0.53 -1.12 -5.46
C SER A 96 0.19 -0.10 -6.37
N THR A 97 -0.54 0.62 -7.23
CA THR A 97 0.01 1.80 -7.94
C THR A 97 0.35 2.95 -6.98
N ALA A 98 -0.30 3.01 -5.82
CA ALA A 98 0.11 3.89 -4.72
C ALA A 98 1.28 3.24 -3.97
N SER A 99 2.41 3.06 -4.67
CA SER A 99 3.63 2.49 -4.12
C SER A 99 4.86 3.33 -4.49
N SER A 100 5.96 3.03 -3.82
CA SER A 100 7.28 3.58 -4.14
C SER A 100 7.95 2.91 -5.34
N SER A 101 7.25 2.03 -6.04
CA SER A 101 7.75 1.28 -7.20
C SER A 101 7.23 1.90 -8.49
N SER A 102 8.05 1.83 -9.54
CA SER A 102 7.67 2.20 -10.91
C SER A 102 6.91 1.08 -11.65
N ILE A 103 6.67 -0.05 -10.97
CA ILE A 103 5.91 -1.23 -11.39
C ILE A 103 4.79 -1.47 -10.36
N ALA A 104 3.61 -1.89 -10.79
CA ALA A 104 2.48 -2.23 -9.94
C ALA A 104 1.67 -3.40 -10.53
N ASP A 105 0.97 -4.14 -9.67
CA ASP A 105 0.04 -5.23 -10.06
C ASP A 105 -1.43 -4.79 -10.09
N THR A 106 -1.72 -3.63 -9.49
CA THR A 106 -3.02 -2.99 -9.60
C THR A 106 -2.98 -1.80 -10.56
N LEU A 107 -4.17 -1.31 -10.92
CA LEU A 107 -4.35 -0.04 -11.59
C LEU A 107 -5.52 0.73 -10.95
N PHE A 108 -5.22 1.87 -10.31
CA PHE A 108 -6.21 2.92 -10.12
C PHE A 108 -6.46 3.58 -11.47
N TRP A 109 -7.65 3.37 -12.03
CA TRP A 109 -7.97 3.78 -13.40
C TRP A 109 -7.81 5.30 -13.57
N PRO A 110 -6.83 5.78 -14.36
CA PRO A 110 -6.64 7.21 -14.60
C PRO A 110 -7.83 7.81 -15.35
N ARG A 111 -8.05 9.11 -15.18
CA ARG A 111 -9.11 9.85 -15.92
C ARG A 111 -8.79 9.98 -17.41
N ASP A 112 -7.51 9.90 -17.77
CA ASP A 112 -7.01 10.13 -19.12
C ASP A 112 -6.64 8.84 -19.84
N ASP A 113 -7.21 8.62 -21.02
CA ASP A 113 -7.00 7.39 -21.82
C ASP A 113 -5.55 7.20 -22.27
N ASN A 114 -4.82 8.28 -22.61
CA ASN A 114 -3.43 8.18 -23.06
C ASN A 114 -2.51 7.74 -21.91
N THR A 115 -2.72 8.30 -20.72
CA THR A 115 -2.00 7.91 -19.50
C THR A 115 -2.38 6.48 -19.10
N THR A 116 -3.66 6.13 -19.16
CA THR A 116 -4.14 4.75 -18.92
C THR A 116 -3.44 3.75 -19.85
N LEU A 117 -3.38 4.03 -21.15
CA LEU A 117 -2.70 3.18 -22.12
C LEU A 117 -1.20 3.04 -21.82
N SER A 118 -0.52 4.14 -21.48
CA SER A 118 0.90 4.13 -21.10
C SER A 118 1.15 3.25 -19.88
N LEU A 119 0.33 3.37 -18.84
CA LEU A 119 0.42 2.55 -17.64
C LEU A 119 0.11 1.07 -17.93
N LEU A 120 -0.92 0.76 -18.71
CA LEU A 120 -1.24 -0.61 -19.11
C LEU A 120 -0.08 -1.27 -19.88
N ILE A 121 0.60 -0.54 -20.75
CA ILE A 121 1.79 -1.03 -21.46
C ILE A 121 2.93 -1.30 -20.48
N ARG A 122 3.12 -0.45 -19.46
CA ARG A 122 4.16 -0.64 -18.44
C ARG A 122 3.90 -1.83 -17.51
N ILE A 123 2.62 -2.07 -17.20
CA ILE A 123 2.17 -3.17 -16.34
C ILE A 123 2.03 -4.48 -17.15
N ASN A 124 2.30 -4.44 -18.46
CA ASN A 124 2.24 -5.61 -19.33
C ASN A 124 3.24 -6.69 -18.90
N GLY A 125 2.82 -7.95 -18.95
CA GLY A 125 3.63 -9.11 -18.56
C GLY A 125 3.25 -9.73 -17.21
N LEU A 126 2.32 -9.12 -16.47
CA LEU A 126 1.70 -9.75 -15.31
C LEU A 126 0.67 -10.81 -15.75
N GLY A 127 0.61 -11.93 -15.01
CA GLY A 127 -0.39 -12.97 -15.26
C GLY A 127 -1.81 -12.56 -14.90
N VAL A 128 -1.97 -11.57 -14.00
CA VAL A 128 -3.24 -11.00 -13.56
C VAL A 128 -3.05 -9.51 -13.33
N LEU A 129 -4.00 -8.70 -13.82
CA LEU A 129 -4.10 -7.27 -13.53
C LEU A 129 -5.36 -7.02 -12.70
N LEU A 130 -5.21 -6.33 -11.56
CA LEU A 130 -6.34 -5.91 -10.74
C LEU A 130 -6.69 -4.45 -11.03
N ILE A 131 -7.94 -4.18 -11.39
CA ILE A 131 -8.42 -2.81 -11.61
C ILE A 131 -9.34 -2.41 -10.46
N THR A 132 -8.98 -1.34 -9.75
CA THR A 132 -9.79 -0.75 -8.68
C THR A 132 -10.68 0.35 -9.26
N LEU A 133 -12.00 0.18 -9.18
CA LEU A 133 -13.01 1.06 -9.79
C LEU A 133 -13.81 1.88 -8.78
N ASP A 134 -13.58 1.68 -7.48
CA ASP A 134 -14.38 2.20 -6.38
C ASP A 134 -13.76 3.41 -5.68
N ILE A 135 -12.64 3.95 -6.20
CA ILE A 135 -11.92 5.09 -5.61
C ILE A 135 -11.52 6.11 -6.70
N TRP A 136 -12.51 6.83 -7.26
CA TRP A 136 -12.25 8.01 -8.11
C TRP A 136 -12.27 9.33 -7.35
N SER A 137 -12.80 9.31 -6.13
CA SER A 137 -12.93 10.47 -5.24
C SER A 137 -12.57 10.05 -3.83
N LEU A 138 -11.99 10.97 -3.07
CA LEU A 138 -11.74 10.73 -1.65
C LEU A 138 -13.06 10.60 -0.90
N ALA A 139 -13.18 9.51 -0.15
CA ALA A 139 -14.33 9.26 0.69
C ALA A 139 -14.26 10.08 1.99
N TRP A 140 -15.41 10.21 2.66
CA TRP A 140 -15.49 10.86 3.96
C TRP A 140 -14.88 9.96 5.04
N GLN A 141 -13.62 10.22 5.39
CA GLN A 141 -12.88 9.50 6.43
C GLN A 141 -12.58 10.47 7.58
N SER A 142 -13.39 10.43 8.64
CA SER A 142 -13.33 11.42 9.73
C SER A 142 -11.93 11.55 10.34
N ALA A 143 -11.24 10.43 10.57
CA ALA A 143 -9.88 10.42 11.10
C ALA A 143 -8.88 11.19 10.21
N ASN A 144 -9.02 11.10 8.89
CA ASN A 144 -8.17 11.81 7.94
C ASN A 144 -8.57 13.29 7.83
N LEU A 145 -9.87 13.59 7.91
CA LEU A 145 -10.38 14.96 7.92
C LEU A 145 -9.91 15.73 9.16
N ASP A 146 -10.01 15.13 10.35
CA ASP A 146 -9.57 15.74 11.61
C ASP A 146 -8.06 16.00 11.64
N ASN A 147 -7.27 15.19 10.92
CA ASN A 147 -5.82 15.34 10.80
C ASN A 147 -5.39 16.15 9.56
N ALA A 148 -6.32 16.52 8.68
CA ALA A 148 -6.05 17.07 7.35
C ALA A 148 -4.96 16.28 6.61
N TYR A 149 -5.05 14.94 6.66
CA TYR A 149 -3.95 14.05 6.30
C TYR A 149 -4.25 13.19 5.09
N VAL A 150 -3.48 13.43 4.03
CA VAL A 150 -3.57 12.73 2.74
C VAL A 150 -2.15 12.60 2.17
N PRO A 151 -1.47 11.45 2.34
CA PRO A 151 -0.06 11.27 2.00
C PRO A 151 0.27 11.53 0.52
N PHE A 152 -0.57 11.03 -0.39
CA PHE A 152 -0.32 11.11 -1.83
C PHE A 152 -0.35 12.54 -2.36
N ILE A 153 -1.08 13.49 -1.75
CA ILE A 153 -1.03 14.91 -2.14
C ILE A 153 0.38 15.52 -1.95
N LYS A 154 1.19 14.93 -1.07
CA LYS A 154 2.59 15.34 -0.84
C LYS A 154 3.58 14.62 -1.76
N GLY A 155 3.11 13.85 -2.74
CA GLY A 155 3.97 13.05 -3.61
C GLY A 155 4.44 11.72 -3.01
N ILE A 156 3.90 11.31 -1.86
CA ILE A 156 4.29 10.05 -1.23
C ILE A 156 3.69 8.89 -2.02
N GLU A 157 4.57 8.02 -2.52
CA GLU A 157 4.22 6.77 -3.23
C GLU A 157 3.37 6.98 -4.50
N ASN A 158 3.70 8.02 -5.27
CA ASN A 158 3.13 8.28 -6.60
C ASN A 158 4.08 7.83 -7.73
N GLU A 159 5.05 6.96 -7.44
CA GLU A 159 6.23 6.72 -8.29
C GLU A 159 5.86 6.31 -9.72
N ILE A 160 4.90 5.39 -9.87
CA ILE A 160 4.47 4.92 -11.18
C ILE A 160 3.92 6.04 -12.07
N SER A 161 3.18 7.00 -11.50
CA SER A 161 2.60 8.12 -12.23
C SER A 161 3.64 9.19 -12.53
N VAL A 162 4.46 9.60 -11.54
CA VAL A 162 5.46 10.67 -11.73
C VAL A 162 6.60 10.27 -12.67
N THR A 163 6.83 8.97 -12.85
CA THR A 163 7.78 8.43 -13.83
C THR A 163 7.16 8.14 -15.19
N ASP A 164 5.84 8.26 -15.35
CA ASP A 164 5.17 7.96 -16.62
C ASP A 164 5.46 9.04 -17.68
N PRO A 165 5.95 8.68 -18.87
CA PRO A 165 6.34 9.66 -19.88
C PRO A 165 5.15 10.47 -20.42
N VAL A 166 3.96 9.88 -20.52
CA VAL A 166 2.75 10.56 -20.99
C VAL A 166 2.26 11.54 -19.94
N PHE A 167 2.22 11.09 -18.68
CA PHE A 167 1.86 11.96 -17.55
C PHE A 167 2.81 13.16 -17.43
N ARG A 168 4.13 12.92 -17.51
CA ARG A 168 5.15 13.98 -17.46
C ARG A 168 5.02 14.99 -18.58
N ALA A 169 4.75 14.52 -19.81
CA ALA A 169 4.56 15.40 -20.96
C ALA A 169 3.35 16.30 -20.77
N LYS A 170 2.23 15.74 -20.31
CA LYS A 170 0.98 16.47 -20.05
C LYS A 170 1.11 17.48 -18.92
N PHE A 171 1.66 17.07 -17.78
CA PHE A 171 1.88 17.98 -16.66
C PHE A 171 2.71 19.20 -17.09
N ARG A 172 3.74 18.97 -17.91
CA ARG A 172 4.59 20.05 -18.44
C ARG A 172 3.85 20.95 -19.41
N GLU A 173 2.97 20.41 -20.24
CA GLU A 173 2.14 21.19 -21.18
C GLU A 173 1.15 22.09 -20.44
N GLU A 174 0.52 21.58 -19.38
CA GLU A 174 -0.51 22.29 -18.62
C GLU A 174 0.06 23.31 -17.62
N SER A 175 1.10 22.94 -16.88
CA SER A 175 1.68 23.76 -15.81
C SER A 175 2.88 24.61 -16.26
N GLY A 176 3.54 24.23 -17.36
CA GLY A 176 4.83 24.80 -17.78
C GLY A 176 6.03 24.34 -16.94
N LEU A 177 5.82 23.53 -15.91
CA LEU A 177 6.84 23.07 -14.96
C LEU A 177 7.20 21.59 -15.18
N ARG A 178 8.36 21.17 -14.65
CA ARG A 178 8.68 19.75 -14.48
C ARG A 178 8.04 19.24 -13.19
N ILE A 179 7.73 17.94 -13.12
CA ILE A 179 7.15 17.34 -11.91
C ILE A 179 8.05 17.55 -10.70
N GLU A 180 9.37 17.49 -10.86
CA GLU A 180 10.33 17.70 -9.78
C GLU A 180 10.29 19.13 -9.22
N GLU A 181 9.78 20.09 -9.99
CA GLU A 181 9.64 21.49 -9.58
C GLU A 181 8.33 21.74 -8.84
N ASP A 182 7.30 20.91 -9.06
CA ASP A 182 6.01 20.99 -8.38
C ASP A 182 5.36 19.60 -8.20
N ILE A 183 5.93 18.82 -7.29
CA ILE A 183 5.43 17.48 -6.96
C ILE A 183 4.01 17.54 -6.39
N MET A 184 3.68 18.59 -5.64
CA MET A 184 2.35 18.74 -5.04
C MET A 184 1.28 19.08 -6.08
N GLY A 185 1.61 19.92 -7.07
CA GLY A 185 0.75 20.17 -8.21
C GLY A 185 0.52 18.90 -9.03
N ALA A 186 1.60 18.18 -9.36
CA ALA A 186 1.51 16.91 -10.09
C ALA A 186 0.73 15.82 -9.34
N SER A 187 0.75 15.84 -8.01
CA SER A 187 -0.02 14.88 -7.20
C SER A 187 -1.52 15.19 -7.13
N ARG A 188 -1.95 16.36 -7.63
CA ARG A 188 -3.34 16.82 -7.62
C ARG A 188 -3.98 16.87 -9.01
N SER A 189 -3.16 16.78 -10.06
CA SER A 189 -3.57 16.83 -11.47
C SER A 189 -4.19 15.54 -11.97
#